data_AF-A0A1X6MJ16-F1
#
_entry.id   AF-A0A1X6MJ16-F1
#
_cell.length_a   1.000
_cell.length_b   1.000
_cell.length_c   1.000
_cell.angle_alpha   90.00
_cell.angle_beta   90.00
_cell.angle_gamma   90.00
#
_symmetry.space_group_name_H-M   'P 1'
#
loop_
_entity.id
_entity.type
_entity.pdbx_description
1 polymer ?
#
loop_
_entity_poly.entity_id
_entity_poly.type
_entity_poly.pdbx_seq_one_letter_code
_entity_poly.pdbx_strand_id
1 'polypeptide(L)'
;MQVRSWGFTHVYVWTDSPNFHYNPHSHPGVTTHLILSGEFTVTYPDDEPGRKEAFGPGARIDVAAGKIHEVWIGKEGCTYVIGE
;
A
#
# COMPACT_ATOMS: atom_id res chain seq x y z
N MET A 1 -8.56 -0.14 -16.43
CA MET A 1 -7.35 0.09 -15.61
C MET A 1 -6.83 -1.24 -15.12
N GLN A 2 -5.51 -1.46 -15.10
CA GLN A 2 -4.88 -2.74 -14.76
C GLN A 2 -5.39 -3.35 -13.44
N VAL A 3 -5.66 -2.51 -12.43
CA VAL A 3 -6.22 -2.95 -11.14
C VAL A 3 -7.64 -3.50 -11.24
N ARG A 4 -8.53 -2.91 -12.05
CA ARG A 4 -9.89 -3.42 -12.26
C ARG A 4 -9.90 -4.82 -12.89
N SER A 5 -8.95 -5.10 -13.79
CA SER A 5 -8.82 -6.44 -14.38
C SER A 5 -8.33 -7.50 -13.38
N TRP A 6 -7.87 -7.11 -12.19
CA TRP A 6 -7.52 -8.03 -11.11
C TRP A 6 -8.72 -8.39 -10.21
N GLY A 7 -9.91 -7.86 -10.49
CA GLY A 7 -11.15 -8.22 -9.77
C GLY A 7 -11.64 -7.18 -8.75
N PHE A 8 -10.92 -6.08 -8.55
CA PHE A 8 -11.34 -5.01 -7.64
C PHE A 8 -12.42 -4.13 -8.25
N THR A 9 -13.52 -3.93 -7.52
CA THR A 9 -14.68 -3.17 -8.00
C THR A 9 -14.56 -1.69 -7.66
N HIS A 10 -14.01 -1.38 -6.49
CA HIS A 10 -13.68 -0.02 -6.11
C HIS A 10 -12.20 0.23 -6.41
N VAL A 11 -11.92 1.17 -7.32
CA VAL A 11 -10.56 1.45 -7.79
C VAL A 11 -10.40 2.95 -7.96
N TYR A 12 -9.40 3.52 -7.31
CA TYR A 12 -9.09 4.95 -7.33
C TYR A 12 -7.59 5.20 -7.23
N VAL A 13 -7.17 6.42 -7.59
CA VAL A 13 -5.79 6.88 -7.43
C VAL A 13 -5.68 7.63 -6.12
N TRP A 14 -4.62 7.35 -5.36
CA TRP A 14 -4.28 8.06 -4.14
C TRP A 14 -2.87 8.64 -4.25
N THR A 15 -2.67 9.81 -3.65
CA THR A 15 -1.35 10.45 -3.56
C THR A 15 -1.12 10.88 -2.13
N ASP A 16 -0.10 10.31 -1.51
CA ASP A 16 0.38 10.73 -0.21
C ASP A 16 1.45 11.79 -0.28
N SER A 17 1.43 12.64 0.74
CA SER A 17 2.47 13.65 0.95
C SER A 17 3.80 13.01 1.37
N PRO A 18 4.93 13.68 1.08
CA PRO A 18 6.24 13.28 1.57
C PRO A 18 6.29 12.95 3.06
N ASN A 19 6.97 11.85 3.41
CA ASN A 19 7.21 11.41 4.79
C ASN A 19 5.94 11.12 5.61
N PHE A 20 4.77 11.00 4.97
CA PHE A 20 3.56 10.61 5.68
C PHE A 20 3.72 9.21 6.30
N HIS A 21 3.10 9.00 7.46
CA HIS A 21 3.18 7.75 8.21
C HIS A 21 1.78 7.31 8.61
N TYR A 22 1.38 6.15 8.12
CA TYR A 22 0.18 5.46 8.56
C TYR A 22 0.54 4.58 9.75
N ASN A 23 -0.02 4.89 10.93
CA ASN A 23 0.04 4.02 12.11
C ASN A 23 -0.53 2.62 11.80
N PRO A 24 -0.21 1.60 12.61
CA PRO A 24 -0.73 0.24 12.41
C PRO A 24 -2.27 0.19 12.27
N HIS A 25 -2.75 -0.41 11.17
CA HIS A 25 -4.17 -0.51 10.85
C HIS A 25 -4.48 -1.73 9.98
N SER A 26 -5.77 -2.02 9.76
CA SER A 26 -6.24 -3.06 8.85
C SER A 26 -7.53 -2.66 8.16
N HIS A 27 -7.87 -3.39 7.09
CA HIS A 27 -9.12 -3.25 6.35
C HIS A 27 -9.90 -4.57 6.38
N PRO A 28 -11.25 -4.54 6.30
CA PRO A 28 -12.07 -5.75 6.31
C PRO A 28 -11.99 -6.54 4.99
N GLY A 29 -11.54 -5.91 3.89
CA GLY A 29 -11.35 -6.52 2.58
C GLY A 29 -9.88 -6.66 2.21
N VAL A 30 -9.60 -7.42 1.15
CA VAL A 30 -8.28 -7.41 0.50
C VAL A 30 -8.09 -6.06 -0.15
N THR A 31 -6.93 -5.45 0.04
CA THR A 31 -6.55 -4.23 -0.68
C THR A 31 -5.34 -4.48 -1.55
N THR A 32 -5.26 -3.80 -2.69
CA THR A 32 -4.08 -3.82 -3.56
C THR A 32 -3.57 -2.42 -3.82
N HIS A 33 -2.26 -2.30 -3.97
CA HIS A 33 -1.56 -1.05 -4.23
C HIS A 33 -0.64 -1.25 -5.44
N LEU A 34 -0.93 -0.59 -6.55
CA LEU A 34 -0.02 -0.51 -7.71
C LEU A 34 0.67 0.85 -7.71
N ILE A 35 1.97 0.86 -7.43
CA ILE A 35 2.74 2.11 -7.32
C ILE A 35 2.98 2.71 -8.71
N LEU A 36 2.62 3.98 -8.88
CA LEU A 36 2.83 4.75 -10.11
C LEU A 36 4.06 5.65 -10.02
N SER A 37 4.31 6.27 -8.86
CA SER A 37 5.46 7.14 -8.62
C SER A 37 5.82 7.20 -7.13
N GLY A 38 7.07 7.53 -6.82
CA GLY A 38 7.56 7.58 -5.44
C GLY A 38 7.73 6.18 -4.84
N GLU A 39 7.82 6.11 -3.53
CA GLU A 39 8.02 4.87 -2.80
C GLU A 39 7.23 4.86 -1.50
N PHE A 40 6.85 3.67 -1.04
CA PHE A 40 6.45 3.49 0.35
C PHE A 40 7.04 2.21 0.93
N THR A 41 7.26 2.23 2.24
CA THR A 41 7.77 1.11 3.03
C THR A 41 6.66 0.56 3.91
N VAL A 42 6.47 -0.76 3.94
CA VAL A 42 5.45 -1.42 4.76
C VAL A 42 6.08 -2.44 5.71
N THR A 43 5.47 -2.63 6.87
CA THR A 43 5.74 -3.75 7.79
C THR A 43 4.44 -4.42 8.22
N TYR A 44 4.54 -5.68 8.61
CA TYR A 44 3.46 -6.50 9.14
C TYR A 44 3.84 -6.92 10.57
N PRO A 45 3.53 -6.08 11.58
CA PRO A 45 4.09 -6.22 12.92
C PRO A 45 3.69 -7.52 13.62
N ASP A 46 2.53 -8.10 13.29
CA ASP A 46 2.05 -9.35 13.88
C ASP A 46 2.72 -10.60 13.28
N ASP A 47 3.27 -10.51 12.07
CA ASP A 47 3.88 -11.63 11.36
C ASP A 47 5.39 -11.66 11.55
N GLU A 48 6.02 -10.55 11.20
CA GLU A 48 7.47 -10.41 11.16
C GLU A 48 7.85 -9.09 11.82
N PRO A 49 7.79 -9.02 13.17
CA PRO A 49 8.10 -7.81 13.91
C PRO A 49 9.46 -7.22 13.51
N GLY A 50 9.45 -5.98 13.04
CA GLY A 50 10.66 -5.24 12.67
C GLY A 50 11.14 -5.44 11.22
N ARG A 51 10.58 -6.39 10.45
CA ARG A 51 10.87 -6.48 9.01
C ARG A 51 10.12 -5.39 8.27
N LYS A 52 10.86 -4.59 7.50
CA LYS A 52 10.33 -3.53 6.63
C LYS A 52 10.71 -3.82 5.20
N GLU A 53 9.78 -3.60 4.28
CA GLU A 53 10.02 -3.76 2.85
C GLU A 53 9.57 -2.51 2.10
N ALA A 54 10.43 -2.00 1.22
CA ALA A 54 10.21 -0.79 0.44
C ALA A 54 9.84 -1.14 -1.00
N PHE A 55 8.82 -0.45 -1.53
CA PHE A 55 8.30 -0.66 -2.86
C PHE A 55 8.26 0.65 -3.64
N GLY A 56 8.61 0.58 -4.92
CA GLY A 56 8.62 1.71 -5.86
C GLY A 56 7.78 1.45 -7.11
N PRO A 57 7.90 2.30 -8.15
CA PRO A 57 7.02 2.28 -9.32
C PRO A 57 6.96 0.92 -10.02
N GLY A 58 5.75 0.48 -10.38
CA GLY A 58 5.47 -0.81 -11.00
C GLY A 58 5.29 -1.96 -10.01
N ALA A 59 5.64 -1.79 -8.74
CA ALA A 59 5.36 -2.79 -7.71
C ALA A 59 3.85 -2.90 -7.45
N ARG A 60 3.39 -4.14 -7.24
CA ARG A 60 2.06 -4.46 -6.72
C ARG A 60 2.21 -5.01 -5.31
N ILE A 61 1.43 -4.49 -4.38
CA ILE A 61 1.40 -4.93 -2.99
C ILE A 61 -0.04 -5.29 -2.63
N ASP A 62 -0.27 -6.55 -2.33
CA ASP A 62 -1.57 -7.04 -1.85
C ASP A 62 -1.52 -7.19 -0.33
N VAL A 63 -2.49 -6.61 0.36
CA VAL A 63 -2.67 -6.74 1.81
C VAL A 63 -3.94 -7.55 2.05
N ALA A 64 -3.80 -8.66 2.77
CA ALA A 64 -4.94 -9.54 3.07
C ALA A 64 -5.96 -8.84 4.01
N ALA A 65 -7.22 -9.24 3.90
CA ALA A 65 -8.27 -8.80 4.83
C ALA A 65 -7.87 -9.07 6.29
N GLY A 66 -8.09 -8.07 7.15
CA GLY A 66 -7.75 -8.13 8.58
C GLY A 66 -6.25 -8.05 8.88
N LYS A 67 -5.39 -7.91 7.88
CA LYS A 67 -3.93 -7.86 8.09
C LYS A 67 -3.52 -6.51 8.66
N ILE A 68 -2.93 -6.54 9.87
CA ILE A 68 -2.31 -5.35 10.46
C ILE A 68 -1.05 -5.01 9.68
N HIS A 69 -0.98 -3.78 9.20
CA HIS A 69 0.17 -3.24 8.50
C HIS A 69 0.38 -1.76 8.86
N GLU A 70 1.62 -1.32 8.72
CA GLU A 70 2.07 0.05 9.03
C GLU A 70 2.94 0.53 7.86
N VAL A 71 2.75 1.79 7.44
CA VAL A 71 3.30 2.29 6.16
C VAL A 71 3.99 3.64 6.32
N TRP A 72 5.19 3.78 5.77
CA TRP A 72 5.93 5.05 5.65
C TRP A 72 6.08 5.45 4.19
N ILE A 73 5.66 6.65 3.86
CA ILE A 73 5.78 7.23 2.53
C ILE A 73 7.16 7.87 2.37
N GLY A 74 7.80 7.66 1.22
CA GLY A 74 9.10 8.21 0.91
C GLY A 74 9.15 9.74 0.90
N LYS A 75 10.37 10.27 0.86
CA LYS A 75 10.65 11.73 0.92
C LYS A 75 10.06 12.55 -0.24
N GLU A 76 9.65 11.90 -1.32
CA GLU A 76 9.06 12.54 -2.52
C GLU A 76 7.53 12.39 -2.57
N GLY A 77 6.93 11.74 -1.57
CA GLY A 77 5.54 11.29 -1.62
C GLY A 77 5.40 9.97 -2.37
N CYS A 78 4.16 9.50 -2.53
CA CYS A 78 3.88 8.32 -3.32
C CYS A 78 2.50 8.42 -3.96
N THR A 79 2.41 8.08 -5.25
CA THR A 79 1.13 7.97 -5.97
C THR A 79 0.95 6.53 -6.40
N TYR A 80 -0.22 5.97 -6.11
CA TYR A 80 -0.54 4.59 -6.41
C TYR A 80 -2.03 4.41 -6.70
N VAL A 81 -2.36 3.32 -7.39
CA VAL A 81 -3.74 2.90 -7.60
C VAL A 81 -4.12 1.94 -6.48
N ILE A 82 -5.20 2.24 -5.77
CA ILE A 82 -5.80 1.38 -4.75
C ILE A 82 -6.94 0.59 -5.39
N GLY A 83 -7.03 -0.70 -5.06
CA GLY A 83 -8.22 -1.51 -5.30
C GLY A 83 -8.71 -2.15 -4.00
N GLU A 84 -10.02 -2.09 -3.76
CA GLU A 84 -10.73 -2.72 -2.62
C GLU A 84 -12.11 -3.28 -3.02
#